data_AF-A0A9X2EWH7-F1
#
_entry.id   AF-A0A9X2EWH7-F1
#
_cell.length_a   1.000
_cell.length_b   1.000
_cell.length_c   1.000
_cell.angle_alpha   90.00
_cell.angle_beta   90.00
_cell.angle_gamma   90.00
#
_symmetry.space_group_name_H-M   'P 1'
#
loop_
_entity.id
_entity.type
_entity.pdbx_description
1 polymer ?
#
loop_
_entity_poly.entity_id
_entity_poly.type
_entity_poly.pdbx_seq_one_letter_code
_entity_poly.pdbx_strand_id
1 'polypeptide(L)'
;SGRGSYLFRPLKLSEVLILNSNENLLDAILSKENLNAAWKHVRANKGAAGIDGITVDDFVQHFKAIGDEIIEAIRQGHYQPLPVR
;
A
#
# COMPACT_ATOMS: atom_id res chain seq x y z
N SER A 1 -4.26 4.80 -51.02
CA SER A 1 -5.32 4.60 -50.01
C SER A 1 -5.01 3.31 -49.26
N GLY A 2 -4.89 3.34 -47.93
CA GLY A 2 -4.62 2.18 -47.09
C GLY A 2 -3.51 2.45 -46.08
N ARG A 3 -3.91 2.68 -44.82
CA ARG A 3 -3.13 3.29 -43.74
C ARG A 3 -2.26 2.27 -43.01
N GLY A 4 -1.26 2.80 -42.30
CA GLY A 4 -0.22 2.12 -41.55
C GLY A 4 -0.65 0.87 -40.78
N SER A 5 0.05 -0.22 -41.04
CA SER A 5 0.11 -1.38 -40.19
C SER A 5 1.14 -1.12 -39.09
N TYR A 6 0.66 -0.66 -37.94
CA TYR A 6 1.45 -0.68 -36.71
C TYR A 6 1.82 -2.15 -36.42
N LEU A 7 3.11 -2.47 -36.56
CA LEU A 7 3.71 -3.73 -36.14
C LEU A 7 3.48 -3.87 -34.63
N PHE A 8 2.39 -4.52 -34.24
CA PHE A 8 2.17 -4.94 -32.87
C PHE A 8 3.13 -6.09 -32.60
N ARG A 9 4.35 -5.79 -32.14
CA ARG A 9 5.20 -6.81 -31.51
C ARG A 9 4.46 -7.25 -30.25
N PRO A 10 4.02 -8.51 -30.14
CA PRO A 10 3.53 -9.00 -28.86
C PRO A 10 4.68 -8.94 -27.86
N LEU A 11 4.47 -8.25 -26.74
CA LEU A 11 5.41 -8.20 -25.63
C LEU A 11 5.69 -9.63 -25.17
N LYS A 12 6.95 -9.94 -24.84
CA LYS A 12 7.26 -11.27 -24.29
C LYS A 12 6.63 -11.41 -22.91
N LEU A 13 6.12 -12.60 -22.59
CA LEU A 13 5.57 -12.94 -21.27
C LEU A 13 6.52 -12.60 -20.11
N SER A 14 7.84 -12.67 -20.32
CA SER A 14 8.86 -12.23 -19.36
C SER A 14 8.93 -10.71 -19.18
N GLU A 15 8.63 -9.90 -20.22
CA GLU A 15 8.57 -8.44 -20.11
C GLU A 15 7.27 -7.99 -19.41
N VAL A 16 6.15 -8.72 -19.57
CA VAL A 16 4.89 -8.51 -18.82
C VAL A 16 5.01 -8.95 -17.36
N LEU A 17 5.72 -10.05 -17.08
CA LEU A 17 5.95 -10.53 -15.71
C LEU A 17 6.77 -9.54 -14.86
N ILE A 18 7.73 -8.85 -15.50
CA ILE A 18 8.67 -7.94 -14.82
C ILE A 18 8.00 -6.61 -14.45
N LEU A 19 7.07 -6.11 -15.28
CA LEU A 19 6.39 -4.82 -15.05
C LEU A 19 5.50 -4.79 -13.79
N ASN A 20 4.92 -5.92 -13.40
CA ASN A 20 4.02 -5.99 -12.25
C ASN A 20 4.72 -6.21 -10.89
N SER A 21 6.05 -6.25 -10.82
CA SER A 21 6.76 -6.66 -9.58
C SER A 21 6.63 -5.65 -8.42
N ASN A 22 6.57 -4.35 -8.71
CA ASN A 22 6.40 -3.31 -7.69
C ASN A 22 4.93 -3.04 -7.34
N GLU A 23 4.02 -3.10 -8.33
CA GLU A 23 2.58 -3.06 -8.05
C GLU A 23 2.17 -4.30 -7.24
N ASN A 24 2.64 -5.50 -7.61
CA ASN A 24 2.42 -6.71 -6.82
C ASN A 24 3.04 -6.62 -5.42
N LEU A 25 4.22 -6.00 -5.27
CA LEU A 25 4.84 -5.82 -3.95
C LEU A 25 4.06 -4.81 -3.11
N LEU A 26 3.65 -3.68 -3.69
CA LEU A 26 2.86 -2.66 -3.00
C LEU A 26 1.47 -3.20 -2.64
N ASP A 27 0.85 -3.96 -3.53
CA ASP A 27 -0.38 -4.71 -3.27
C ASP A 27 -0.21 -5.73 -2.15
N ALA A 28 0.91 -6.45 -2.14
CA ALA A 28 1.22 -7.38 -1.06
C ALA A 28 1.40 -6.66 0.28
N ILE A 29 2.10 -5.52 0.28
CA ILE A 29 2.30 -4.66 1.46
C ILE A 29 0.96 -4.11 1.97
N LEU A 30 0.09 -3.66 1.06
CA LEU A 30 -1.22 -3.07 1.37
C LEU A 30 -2.33 -4.11 1.51
N SER A 31 -2.02 -5.40 1.36
CA SER A 31 -3.01 -6.47 1.53
C SER A 31 -3.58 -6.47 2.94
N LYS A 32 -4.87 -6.78 3.05
CA LYS A 32 -5.56 -6.83 4.34
C LYS A 32 -4.89 -7.82 5.31
N GLU A 33 -4.38 -8.93 4.78
CA GLU A 33 -3.65 -9.95 5.54
C GLU A 33 -2.35 -9.38 6.12
N ASN A 34 -1.55 -8.70 5.29
CA ASN A 34 -0.30 -8.08 5.73
C ASN A 34 -0.55 -6.95 6.73
N LEU A 35 -1.52 -6.08 6.48
CA LEU A 35 -1.88 -4.99 7.40
C LEU A 35 -2.36 -5.51 8.76
N ASN A 36 -3.15 -6.59 8.78
CA ASN A 36 -3.57 -7.24 10.03
C ASN A 36 -2.41 -7.89 10.78
N ALA A 37 -1.46 -8.50 10.07
CA ALA A 37 -0.26 -9.07 10.67
C ALA A 37 0.62 -7.96 11.27
N ALA A 38 0.89 -6.89 10.51
CA ALA A 38 1.63 -5.72 10.97
C ALA A 38 0.98 -5.11 12.22
N TRP A 39 -0.35 -4.96 12.23
CA TRP A 39 -1.08 -4.47 13.39
C TRP A 39 -0.86 -5.34 14.64
N LYS A 40 -0.93 -6.68 14.52
CA LYS A 40 -0.67 -7.59 15.65
C LYS A 40 0.73 -7.41 16.22
N HIS A 41 1.73 -7.20 15.36
CA HIS A 41 3.10 -6.92 15.80
C HIS A 41 3.20 -5.58 16.52
N VAL A 42 2.60 -4.52 15.98
CA VAL A 42 2.57 -3.19 16.63
C VAL A 42 1.92 -3.26 18.01
N ARG A 43 0.77 -3.95 18.11
CA ARG A 43 0.09 -4.16 19.39
C ARG A 43 0.94 -4.94 20.40
N ALA A 44 1.69 -5.95 19.95
CA ALA A 44 2.56 -6.75 20.81
C ALA A 44 3.78 -5.96 21.33
N ASN A 45 4.23 -4.95 20.59
CA ASN A 45 5.39 -4.14 20.97
C ASN A 45 5.11 -3.16 22.14
N LYS A 46 3.85 -3.00 22.58
CA LYS A 46 3.44 -2.19 23.74
C LYS A 46 4.08 -0.79 23.80
N GLY A 47 4.37 -0.19 22.65
CA GLY A 47 4.99 1.13 22.57
C GLY A 47 4.08 2.23 23.12
N ALA A 48 4.69 3.35 23.52
CA ALA A 48 3.93 4.56 23.87
C ALA A 48 3.21 5.12 22.62
N ALA A 49 2.07 5.79 22.84
CA ALA A 49 1.36 6.48 21.77
C ALA A 49 2.25 7.52 21.07
N GLY A 50 2.03 7.70 19.76
CA GLY A 50 2.76 8.65 18.94
C GLY A 50 2.49 10.11 19.30
N ILE A 51 2.95 11.04 18.46
CA ILE A 51 2.63 12.46 18.59
C ILE A 51 1.15 12.77 18.34
N ASP A 52 0.47 11.86 17.64
CA ASP A 52 -0.95 11.88 17.32
C ASP A 52 -1.86 11.60 18.53
N GLY A 53 -1.30 11.04 19.60
CA GLY A 53 -2.06 10.67 20.79
C GLY A 53 -3.00 9.48 20.58
N ILE A 54 -2.91 8.77 19.45
CA ILE A 54 -3.74 7.61 19.15
C ILE A 54 -3.22 6.42 19.95
N THR A 55 -4.06 5.87 20.81
CA THR A 55 -3.70 4.68 21.59
C THR A 55 -3.83 3.42 20.75
N VAL A 56 -3.18 2.34 21.20
CA VAL A 56 -3.32 1.01 20.57
C VAL A 56 -4.76 0.52 20.60
N ASP A 57 -5.55 0.91 21.60
CA ASP A 57 -6.95 0.52 21.71
C ASP A 57 -7.86 1.34 20.77
N ASP A 58 -7.52 2.61 20.53
CA ASP A 58 -8.28 3.51 19.63
C ASP A 58 -7.91 3.34 18.15
N PHE A 59 -6.70 2.84 17.86
CA PHE A 59 -6.16 2.70 16.50
C PHE A 59 -7.11 1.93 15.58
N VAL A 60 -7.72 0.83 16.05
CA VAL A 60 -8.59 0.01 15.20
C VAL A 60 -9.83 0.78 14.73
N GLN A 61 -10.43 1.61 15.58
CA GLN A 61 -11.59 2.40 15.21
C GLN A 61 -11.20 3.57 14.30
N HIS A 62 -10.07 4.22 14.60
CA HIS A 62 -9.53 5.28 13.76
C HIS A 62 -9.18 4.76 12.36
N PHE A 63 -8.44 3.66 12.27
CA PHE A 63 -8.06 3.04 10.98
C PHE A 63 -9.27 2.55 10.20
N LYS A 64 -10.36 2.10 10.83
CA LYS A 64 -11.61 1.78 10.12
C LYS A 64 -12.26 2.99 9.46
N ALA A 65 -12.12 4.18 10.05
CA ALA A 65 -12.73 5.39 9.53
C ALA A 65 -11.96 5.99 8.35
N ILE A 66 -10.63 5.89 8.35
CA ILE A 66 -9.76 6.57 7.37
C ILE A 66 -8.81 5.64 6.60
N GLY A 67 -8.79 4.34 6.91
CA GLY A 67 -7.78 3.41 6.41
C GLY A 67 -7.80 3.24 4.90
N ASP A 68 -8.99 3.23 4.29
CA ASP A 68 -9.13 3.14 2.83
C ASP A 68 -8.51 4.37 2.14
N GLU A 69 -8.72 5.57 2.70
CA GLU A 69 -8.12 6.82 2.19
C GLU A 69 -6.59 6.80 2.32
N ILE A 70 -6.07 6.30 3.46
CA ILE A 70 -4.62 6.14 3.66
C ILE A 70 -4.04 5.15 2.65
N ILE A 71 -4.69 3.99 2.45
CA ILE A 71 -4.24 2.97 1.50
C ILE A 71 -4.18 3.55 0.09
N GLU A 72 -5.21 4.27 -0.34
CA GLU A 72 -5.24 4.92 -1.65
C GLU A 72 -4.19 6.02 -1.77
N ALA A 73 -3.97 6.83 -0.72
CA ALA A 73 -2.92 7.83 -0.71
C ALA A 73 -1.51 7.19 -0.82
N ILE A 74 -1.28 6.03 -0.18
CA ILE A 74 -0.03 5.29 -0.32
C ILE A 74 0.11 4.74 -1.75
N ARG A 75 -0.95 4.18 -2.33
CA ARG A 75 -0.97 3.68 -3.72
C ARG A 75 -0.62 4.77 -4.72
N GLN A 76 -1.12 5.98 -4.50
CA GLN A 76 -0.86 7.14 -5.35
C GLN A 76 0.47 7.85 -5.03
N GLY A 77 1.16 7.45 -3.96
CA GLY A 77 2.42 8.09 -3.53
C GLY A 77 2.26 9.45 -2.85
N HIS A 78 1.05 9.78 -2.38
CA HIS A 78 0.72 11.05 -1.74
C HIS A 78 0.72 10.99 -0.20
N TYR A 79 0.86 9.80 0.38
CA TYR A 79 0.91 9.64 1.83
C TYR A 79 2.16 10.28 2.44
N GLN A 80 1.96 11.18 3.40
CA GLN A 80 3.02 11.82 4.17
C GLN A 80 2.94 11.35 5.63
N PRO A 81 3.94 10.59 6.11
CA PRO A 81 3.95 10.14 7.50
C PRO A 81 4.16 11.33 8.44
N LEU A 82 3.58 11.24 9.64
CA LEU A 82 3.83 12.21 10.70
C LEU A 82 5.30 12.15 11.14
N PRO A 83 5.88 13.29 11.54
CA PRO A 83 7.24 13.32 12.08
C PRO A 83 7.31 12.47 13.36
N VAL A 84 8.38 11.70 13.48
CA VAL A 84 8.69 10.93 14.69
C VAL A 84 9.23 11.84 15.79
N ARG A 85 8.93 11.50 17.04
CA ARG A 85 9.48 12.13 18.25
C ARG A 85 10.93 11.73 18.48
#